data_AF-A0A2P5K6N4-F1
#
_entry.id   AF-A0A2P5K6N4-F1
#
_cell.length_a   1.000
_cell.length_b   1.000
_cell.length_c   1.000
_cell.angle_alpha   90.00
_cell.angle_beta   90.00
_cell.angle_gamma   90.00
#
_symmetry.space_group_name_H-M   'P 1'
#
loop_
_entity.id
_entity.type
_entity.pdbx_description
1 polymer ?
#
loop_
_entity_poly.entity_id
_entity_poly.type
_entity_poly.pdbx_seq_one_letter_code
_entity_poly.pdbx_strand_id
1 'polypeptide(L)'
;MSTADWREEKSEFVVQAICRVLSFPDLPQEARHDLEGEALWNALKLHADALQEQMGGTRWSPELVARFRKQPEKCNDWLASMHEPNFAITGYFDKD
;
A
#
# COMPACT_ATOMS: atom_id res chain seq x y z
N MET A 1 -3.68 -13.92 18.57
CA MET A 1 -3.64 -13.42 17.18
C MET A 1 -3.58 -11.91 17.23
N SER A 2 -2.89 -11.26 16.29
CA SER A 2 -3.00 -9.81 16.11
C SER A 2 -4.41 -9.45 15.63
N THR A 3 -4.96 -8.33 16.10
CA THR A 3 -6.25 -7.80 15.64
C THR A 3 -6.11 -7.14 14.26
N ALA A 4 -7.22 -6.93 13.56
CA ALA A 4 -7.22 -6.19 12.30
C ALA A 4 -6.66 -4.77 12.47
N ASP A 5 -7.13 -4.02 13.47
CA ASP A 5 -6.65 -2.67 13.80
C ASP A 5 -5.13 -2.62 13.99
N TRP A 6 -4.57 -3.61 14.70
CA TRP A 6 -3.12 -3.66 14.90
C TRP A 6 -2.39 -3.95 13.58
N ARG A 7 -2.90 -4.85 12.74
CA ARG A 7 -2.27 -5.16 11.45
C ARG A 7 -2.34 -3.98 10.50
N GLU A 8 -3.48 -3.30 10.43
CA GLU A 8 -3.68 -2.05 9.68
C GLU A 8 -2.63 -1.01 10.11
N GLU A 9 -2.58 -0.64 11.39
CA GLU A 9 -1.66 0.37 11.92
C GLU A 9 -0.19 0.05 11.62
N LYS A 10 0.23 -1.21 11.86
CA LYS A 10 1.63 -1.59 11.66
C LYS A 10 2.01 -1.71 10.19
N SER A 11 1.11 -2.25 9.36
CA SER A 11 1.35 -2.33 7.92
C SER A 11 1.36 -0.96 7.26
N GLU A 12 0.49 -0.03 7.68
CA GLU A 12 0.48 1.35 7.19
C GLU A 12 1.85 2.01 7.40
N PHE A 13 2.38 1.93 8.62
CA PHE A 13 3.69 2.48 8.94
C PHE A 13 4.81 1.87 8.07
N VAL A 14 4.77 0.56 7.84
CA VAL A 14 5.75 -0.13 6.99
C VAL A 14 5.62 0.31 5.53
N VAL A 15 4.41 0.41 4.99
CA VAL A 15 4.17 0.92 3.64
C VAL A 15 4.71 2.35 3.49
N GLN A 16 4.41 3.24 4.44
CA GLN A 16 4.92 4.61 4.45
C GLN A 16 6.45 4.66 4.49
N ALA A 17 7.09 3.80 5.29
CA ALA A 17 8.53 3.72 5.37
C ALA A 17 9.15 3.25 4.04
N ILE A 18 8.58 2.22 3.42
CA ILE A 18 9.02 1.73 2.10
C ILE A 18 8.89 2.84 1.06
N CYS A 19 7.73 3.48 0.95
CA CYS A 19 7.50 4.59 0.03
C CYS A 19 8.51 5.74 0.21
N ARG A 20 8.79 6.12 1.46
CA ARG A 20 9.76 7.16 1.77
C ARG A 20 11.15 6.79 1.25
N VAL A 21 11.60 5.56 1.48
CA VAL A 21 12.90 5.10 0.98
C VAL A 21 12.93 5.05 -0.55
N LEU A 22 11.84 4.58 -1.18
CA LEU A 22 11.73 4.55 -2.65
C LEU A 22 11.79 5.93 -3.31
N SER A 23 11.40 6.98 -2.59
CA SER A 23 11.48 8.37 -3.04
C SER A 23 12.91 8.95 -3.04
N PHE A 24 13.89 8.26 -2.46
CA PHE A 24 15.28 8.72 -2.47
C PHE A 24 15.91 8.53 -3.86
N PRO A 25 16.54 9.59 -4.42
CA PRO A 25 17.12 9.53 -5.76
C PRO A 25 18.31 8.57 -5.84
N ASP A 26 19.09 8.46 -4.76
CA ASP A 26 20.34 7.68 -4.71
C ASP A 26 20.18 6.29 -4.07
N LEU A 27 18.95 5.75 -4.06
CA LEU A 27 18.70 4.41 -3.55
C LEU A 27 19.41 3.37 -4.42
N PRO A 28 20.28 2.49 -3.87
CA PRO A 28 20.94 1.45 -4.64
C PRO A 28 19.94 0.56 -5.38
N GLN A 29 20.27 0.17 -6.62
CA GLN A 29 19.33 -0.55 -7.50
C GLN A 29 18.83 -1.87 -6.89
N GLU A 30 19.69 -2.62 -6.19
CA GLU A 30 19.31 -3.86 -5.52
C GLU A 30 18.28 -3.59 -4.40
N ALA A 31 18.54 -2.60 -3.54
CA ALA A 31 17.61 -2.20 -2.49
C ALA A 31 16.28 -1.68 -3.06
N ARG A 32 16.34 -0.96 -4.19
CA ARG A 32 15.13 -0.51 -4.90
C ARG A 32 14.31 -1.70 -5.41
N HIS A 33 14.95 -2.71 -6.00
CA HIS A 33 14.28 -3.90 -6.50
C HIS A 33 13.55 -4.66 -5.38
N ASP A 34 14.23 -4.90 -4.25
CA ASP A 34 13.66 -5.60 -3.11
C ASP A 34 12.46 -4.85 -2.51
N LEU A 35 12.58 -3.52 -2.41
CA LEU A 35 11.54 -2.65 -1.86
C LEU A 35 10.33 -2.51 -2.78
N GLU A 36 10.52 -2.30 -4.09
CA GLU A 36 9.42 -2.20 -5.08
C GLU A 36 8.72 -3.54 -5.33
N GLY A 37 9.40 -4.66 -5.03
CA GLY A 37 8.92 -6.02 -5.24
C GLY A 37 8.14 -6.58 -4.05
N GLU A 38 8.66 -7.67 -3.46
CA GLU A 38 7.95 -8.44 -2.45
C GLU A 38 7.70 -7.66 -1.16
N ALA A 39 8.58 -6.73 -0.77
CA ALA A 39 8.40 -5.97 0.46
C ALA A 39 7.14 -5.08 0.40
N LEU A 40 7.01 -4.25 -0.64
CA LEU A 40 5.84 -3.40 -0.84
C LEU A 40 4.58 -4.24 -1.06
N TRP A 41 4.67 -5.32 -1.84
CA TRP A 41 3.55 -6.24 -2.06
C TRP A 41 3.00 -6.82 -0.76
N ASN A 42 3.87 -7.40 0.07
CA ASN A 42 3.46 -8.05 1.32
C ASN A 42 2.90 -7.04 2.32
N ALA A 43 3.52 -5.85 2.42
CA ALA A 43 3.05 -4.80 3.33
C ALA A 43 1.67 -4.25 2.91
N LEU A 44 1.47 -3.94 1.62
CA LEU A 44 0.18 -3.47 1.11
C LEU A 44 -0.90 -4.54 1.21
N LYS A 45 -0.56 -5.82 0.97
CA LYS A 45 -1.51 -6.91 1.11
C LYS A 45 -1.97 -7.07 2.56
N LEU A 46 -1.04 -7.04 3.50
CA LEU A 46 -1.36 -7.11 4.92
C LEU A 46 -2.28 -5.95 5.36
N HIS A 47 -2.03 -4.74 4.84
CA HIS A 47 -2.86 -3.57 5.08
C HIS A 47 -4.27 -3.71 4.49
N ALA A 48 -4.35 -4.08 3.21
CA ALA A 48 -5.62 -4.28 2.51
C ALA A 48 -6.48 -5.38 3.15
N ASP A 49 -5.86 -6.50 3.54
CA ASP A 49 -6.55 -7.60 4.21
C ASP A 49 -7.10 -7.19 5.58
N ALA A 50 -6.37 -6.32 6.32
CA ALA A 50 -6.85 -5.77 7.59
C ALA A 50 -8.07 -4.85 7.40
N LEU A 51 -7.99 -3.92 6.43
CA LEU A 51 -9.10 -3.03 6.08
C LEU A 51 -10.33 -3.81 5.58
N GLN A 52 -10.11 -4.85 4.79
CA GLN A 52 -11.19 -5.73 4.31
C GLN A 52 -11.89 -6.46 5.48
N GLU A 53 -11.15 -6.88 6.51
CA GLU A 53 -11.76 -7.48 7.71
C GLU A 53 -12.62 -6.48 8.49
N GLN A 54 -12.16 -5.23 8.62
CA GLN A 54 -12.87 -4.19 9.36
C GLN A 54 -14.09 -3.62 8.61
N MET A 55 -13.95 -3.41 7.30
CA MET A 55 -14.89 -2.64 6.49
C MET A 55 -15.66 -3.47 5.46
N GLY A 56 -15.24 -4.70 5.20
CA GLY A 56 -15.72 -5.51 4.09
C GLY A 56 -15.28 -5.01 2.71
N GLY A 57 -15.81 -5.67 1.67
CA GLY A 57 -15.48 -5.39 0.27
C GLY A 57 -14.08 -5.85 -0.13
N THR A 58 -13.79 -5.92 -1.44
CA THR A 58 -12.46 -6.29 -1.92
C THR A 58 -11.54 -5.06 -1.90
N ARG A 59 -10.52 -5.10 -1.03
CA ARG A 59 -9.56 -3.99 -0.86
C ARG A 59 -8.17 -4.25 -1.45
N TRP A 60 -7.90 -5.49 -1.85
CA TRP A 60 -6.60 -5.90 -2.40
C TRP A 60 -6.63 -6.08 -3.92
N SER A 61 -5.59 -5.61 -4.60
CA SER A 61 -5.27 -6.00 -5.97
C SER A 61 -3.79 -5.74 -6.29
N PRO A 62 -3.17 -6.54 -7.19
CA PRO A 62 -1.83 -6.28 -7.71
C PRO A 62 -1.61 -4.86 -8.26
N GLU A 63 -2.64 -4.19 -8.78
CA GLU A 63 -2.51 -2.82 -9.30
C GLU A 63 -2.12 -1.80 -8.21
N LEU A 64 -2.41 -2.06 -6.94
CA LEU A 64 -1.99 -1.18 -5.83
C LEU A 64 -0.48 -1.07 -5.76
N VAL A 65 0.22 -2.20 -5.84
CA VAL A 65 1.69 -2.22 -5.84
C VAL A 65 2.21 -1.40 -7.02
N ALA A 66 1.55 -1.51 -8.17
CA ALA A 66 1.91 -0.75 -9.35
C ALA A 66 1.69 0.77 -9.20
N ARG A 67 0.69 1.20 -8.41
CA ARG A 67 0.44 2.61 -8.11
C ARG A 67 1.50 3.17 -7.17
N PHE A 68 1.75 2.48 -6.05
CA PHE A 68 2.66 2.91 -5.00
C PHE A 68 4.12 2.97 -5.50
N ARG A 69 4.56 2.04 -6.36
CA ARG A 69 5.90 2.11 -6.99
C ARG A 69 6.06 3.29 -7.95
N LYS A 70 4.98 3.68 -8.66
CA LYS A 70 5.02 4.73 -9.68
C LYS A 70 5.04 6.13 -9.07
N GLN A 71 4.36 6.31 -7.94
CA GLN A 71 4.21 7.60 -7.25
C GLN A 71 4.40 7.40 -5.73
N PRO A 72 5.60 6.99 -5.28
CA PRO A 72 5.87 6.76 -3.86
C PRO A 72 5.69 8.02 -3.00
N GLU A 73 5.79 9.21 -3.59
CA GLU A 73 5.55 10.50 -2.93
C GLU A 73 4.08 10.72 -2.54
N LYS A 74 3.13 10.05 -3.22
CA LYS A 74 1.68 10.12 -2.93
C LYS A 74 1.19 9.00 -2.02
N CYS A 75 2.10 8.26 -1.41
CA CYS A 75 1.79 7.05 -0.64
C CYS A 75 0.76 7.29 0.48
N ASN A 76 0.85 8.42 1.19
CA ASN A 76 -0.11 8.76 2.25
C ASN A 76 -1.52 9.03 1.68
N ASP A 77 -1.61 9.70 0.55
CA ASP A 77 -2.90 9.98 -0.11
C ASP A 77 -3.56 8.66 -0.54
N TRP A 78 -2.78 7.73 -1.10
CA TRP A 78 -3.30 6.42 -1.49
C TRP A 78 -3.73 5.57 -0.31
N LEU A 79 -2.98 5.57 0.79
CA LEU A 79 -3.37 4.89 2.02
C LEU A 79 -4.66 5.47 2.58
N ALA A 80 -4.80 6.80 2.60
CA ALA A 80 -6.03 7.47 3.02
C ALA A 80 -7.22 7.06 2.14
N SER A 81 -7.06 7.00 0.81
CA SER A 81 -8.11 6.54 -0.09
C SER A 81 -8.54 5.10 0.15
N MET A 82 -7.65 4.20 0.58
CA MET A 82 -8.00 2.81 0.89
C MET A 82 -9.03 2.68 2.03
N HIS A 83 -9.11 3.67 2.91
CA HIS A 83 -10.09 3.73 4.01
C HIS A 83 -11.46 4.27 3.58
N GLU A 84 -11.62 4.68 2.32
CA GLU A 84 -12.89 5.21 1.87
C GLU A 84 -13.94 4.08 1.69
N PRO A 85 -15.20 4.29 2.09
CA PRO A 85 -16.25 3.26 2.01
C PRO A 85 -16.48 2.73 0.58
N ASN A 86 -16.29 3.60 -0.42
CA ASN A 86 -16.47 3.33 -1.84
C ASN A 86 -15.15 3.07 -2.57
N PHE A 87 -14.04 2.88 -1.86
CA PHE A 87 -12.78 2.53 -2.50
C PHE A 87 -12.90 1.16 -3.18
N ALA A 88 -12.89 1.19 -4.51
CA ALA A 88 -12.96 0.05 -5.40
C ALA A 88 -11.85 0.20 -6.44
N ILE A 89 -10.92 -0.74 -6.45
CA ILE A 89 -9.69 -0.70 -7.26
C ILE A 89 -9.99 -0.49 -8.74
N THR A 90 -11.02 -1.18 -9.26
CA THR A 90 -11.45 -1.12 -10.66
C THR A 90 -12.08 0.21 -11.09
N GLY A 91 -12.39 1.13 -10.17
CA GLY A 91 -12.98 2.44 -10.48
C GLY A 91 -12.20 3.64 -9.93
N TYR A 92 -11.27 3.40 -9.00
CA TYR A 92 -10.43 4.42 -8.40
C TYR A 92 -9.19 4.74 -9.24
N PHE A 93 -8.62 3.73 -9.90
CA PHE A 93 -7.35 3.87 -10.63
C PHE A 93 -7.50 4.16 -12.13
N ASP A 94 -8.73 4.16 -12.66
CA ASP A 94 -9.05 4.53 -14.04
C ASP A 94 -9.38 6.02 -14.22
N LYS A 95 -9.43 6.80 -13.11
CA LYS A 95 -9.81 8.22 -13.11
C LYS A 95 -8.65 9.21 -13.17
N ASP A 96 -7.41 8.72 -13.12
CA ASP A 96 -6.16 9.51 -13.11
C ASP A 96 -5.34 9.36 -14.39
#